data_AF-A0A7Y8C1N6-F1
#
_entry.id   AF-A0A7Y8C1N6-F1
#
_cell.length_a   1.000
_cell.length_b   1.000
_cell.length_c   1.000
_cell.angle_alpha   90.00
_cell.angle_beta   90.00
_cell.angle_gamma   90.00
#
_symmetry.space_group_name_H-M   'P 1'
#
loop_
_entity.id
_entity.type
_entity.pdbx_description
1 polymer ?
#
loop_
_entity_poly.entity_id
_entity_poly.type
_entity_poly.pdbx_seq_one_letter_code
_entity_poly.pdbx_strand_id
1 'polypeptide(L)'
;MSATAVLRLPLSTDLSGFVKLLERMQVPHRVNEESGEQVLWVPESISADVLSLYQRFPAGDPDNHLEVPDKPVPMTRPNFLTQVQQSPATATILLLCLIVAGVTLLGDNLQTLHWFTFLDFQANGNYVQFTPLADGLAAGQWWRLVTPMLIHFGILHIAMNGMWYWELGRRIELRQGSINLLGLTLLFSLVSNYTQYYVSGPTLFGGLSGVLYGLLGHCWIYQWLSPNPVYRLPRGVLVMMLVWLLLCLSGLVSMIGFGEIANGAHVGGLLIGCFTGLLGGLWSRRKLAV
;
A
#
# COMPACT_ATOMS: atom_id res chain seq x y z
N MET A 1 5.83 -18.34 -9.87
CA MET A 1 5.67 -19.04 -8.58
C MET A 1 6.75 -20.10 -8.55
N SER A 2 7.58 -20.17 -7.51
CA SER A 2 8.64 -21.20 -7.43
C SER A 2 7.98 -22.55 -7.14
N ALA A 3 8.26 -23.56 -7.97
CA ALA A 3 7.83 -24.93 -7.72
C ALA A 3 8.98 -25.67 -7.03
N THR A 4 8.64 -26.49 -6.03
CA THR A 4 9.60 -27.25 -5.23
C THR A 4 9.24 -28.72 -5.29
N ALA A 5 10.25 -29.59 -5.39
CA ALA A 5 10.08 -31.03 -5.31
C ALA A 5 9.73 -31.41 -3.85
N VAL A 6 8.56 -32.00 -3.64
CA VAL A 6 8.04 -32.36 -2.31
C VAL A 6 8.15 -33.85 -2.02
N LEU A 7 8.04 -34.70 -3.04
CA LEU A 7 8.24 -36.14 -2.92
C LEU A 7 9.18 -36.62 -4.02
N ARG A 8 10.05 -37.56 -3.67
CA ARG A 8 10.87 -38.36 -4.59
C ARG A 8 10.66 -39.81 -4.22
N LEU A 9 10.09 -40.59 -5.14
CA LEU A 9 9.72 -41.98 -4.88
C LEU A 9 10.20 -42.87 -6.03
N PRO A 10 10.50 -44.15 -5.77
CA PRO A 10 10.80 -45.10 -6.84
C PRO A 10 9.65 -45.22 -7.83
N LEU A 11 9.94 -45.46 -9.11
CA LEU A 11 8.93 -45.69 -10.17
C LEU A 11 7.99 -46.88 -9.89
N SER A 12 8.37 -47.78 -8.99
CA SER A 12 7.54 -48.91 -8.54
C SER A 12 6.42 -48.53 -7.57
N THR A 13 6.44 -47.32 -7.01
CA THR A 13 5.41 -46.85 -6.07
C THR A 13 4.20 -46.34 -6.85
N ASP A 14 2.98 -46.79 -6.53
CA ASP A 14 1.78 -46.25 -7.18
C ASP A 14 1.37 -44.93 -6.53
N LEU A 15 1.56 -43.82 -7.25
CA LEU A 15 1.12 -42.48 -6.85
C LEU A 15 -0.26 -42.09 -7.37
N SER A 16 -0.91 -42.93 -8.19
CA SER A 16 -2.13 -42.55 -8.91
C SER A 16 -3.28 -42.17 -7.97
N GLY A 17 -3.45 -42.89 -6.85
CA GLY A 17 -4.47 -42.58 -5.85
C GLY A 17 -4.22 -41.24 -5.15
N PHE A 18 -2.96 -40.94 -4.83
CA PHE A 18 -2.59 -39.66 -4.24
C PHE A 18 -2.72 -38.50 -5.22
N VAL A 19 -2.34 -38.69 -6.49
CA VAL A 19 -2.52 -37.71 -7.57
C VAL A 19 -4.01 -37.39 -7.74
N LYS A 20 -4.89 -38.40 -7.77
CA LYS A 20 -6.35 -38.19 -7.82
C LYS A 20 -6.88 -37.39 -6.62
N LEU A 21 -6.32 -37.62 -5.42
CA LEU A 21 -6.67 -36.83 -4.24
C LEU A 21 -6.25 -35.36 -4.41
N LEU A 22 -5.03 -35.10 -4.90
CA LEU A 22 -4.56 -33.74 -5.19
C LEU A 22 -5.39 -33.05 -6.27
N GLU A 23 -5.79 -33.78 -7.32
CA GLU A 23 -6.71 -33.29 -8.35
C GLU A 23 -8.08 -32.92 -7.76
N ARG A 24 -8.65 -33.79 -6.90
CA ARG A 24 -9.93 -33.52 -6.22
C ARG A 24 -9.84 -32.28 -5.33
N MET A 25 -8.72 -32.08 -4.65
CA MET A 25 -8.45 -30.90 -3.82
C MET A 25 -8.03 -29.65 -4.63
N GLN A 26 -7.97 -29.73 -5.96
CA GLN A 26 -7.51 -28.67 -6.86
C GLN A 26 -6.12 -28.12 -6.50
N VAL A 27 -5.27 -28.98 -5.95
CA VAL A 27 -3.89 -28.63 -5.62
C VAL A 27 -3.07 -28.60 -6.92
N PRO A 28 -2.47 -27.46 -7.29
CA PRO A 28 -1.61 -27.39 -8.47
C PRO A 28 -0.36 -28.24 -8.24
N HIS A 29 -0.16 -29.24 -9.08
CA HIS A 29 0.95 -30.19 -8.97
C HIS A 29 1.43 -30.64 -10.34
N ARG A 30 2.64 -31.20 -10.38
CA ARG A 30 3.21 -31.84 -11.56
C ARG A 30 4.06 -33.03 -11.12
N VAL A 31 3.83 -34.19 -11.74
CA VAL A 31 4.69 -35.37 -11.54
C VAL A 31 5.58 -35.51 -12.77
N ASN A 32 6.89 -35.59 -12.57
CA ASN A 32 7.86 -35.87 -13.62
C ASN A 32 8.72 -37.06 -13.20
N GLU A 33 9.28 -37.77 -14.17
CA GLU A 33 10.33 -38.76 -13.90
C GLU A 33 11.71 -38.09 -14.01
N GLU A 34 12.53 -38.23 -12.97
CA GLU A 34 13.89 -37.71 -12.93
C GLU A 34 14.82 -38.79 -12.37
N SER A 35 15.86 -39.14 -13.12
CA SER A 35 16.91 -40.08 -12.66
C SER A 35 16.40 -41.44 -12.16
N GLY A 36 15.30 -41.96 -12.71
CA GLY A 36 14.71 -43.25 -12.31
C GLY A 36 13.79 -43.17 -11.08
N GLU A 37 13.44 -41.97 -10.64
CA GLU A 37 12.46 -41.69 -9.60
C GLU A 37 11.31 -40.85 -10.17
N GLN A 38 10.12 -40.98 -9.59
CA GLN A 38 9.02 -40.06 -9.82
C GLN A 38 9.08 -38.93 -8.78
N VAL A 39 9.01 -37.69 -9.26
CA VAL A 39 9.17 -36.48 -8.48
C VAL A 39 7.89 -35.65 -8.55
N LEU A 40 7.27 -35.41 -7.39
CA LEU A 40 6.10 -34.54 -7.26
C LEU A 40 6.53 -33.11 -6.97
N TRP A 41 6.18 -32.21 -7.88
CA TRP A 41 6.43 -30.77 -7.80
C TRP A 41 5.14 -30.03 -7.46
N VAL A 42 5.19 -29.11 -6.48
CA VAL A 42 4.08 -28.22 -6.11
C VAL A 42 4.61 -26.81 -5.81
N PRO A 43 3.76 -25.76 -5.80
CA PRO A 43 4.17 -24.44 -5.34
C PRO A 43 4.75 -24.46 -3.92
N GLU A 44 5.84 -23.73 -3.71
CA GLU A 44 6.55 -23.67 -2.42
C GLU A 44 5.61 -23.34 -1.25
N SER A 45 4.60 -22.50 -1.47
CA SER A 45 3.63 -22.06 -0.46
C SER A 45 2.75 -23.16 0.12
N ILE A 46 2.61 -24.29 -0.57
CA ILE A 46 1.76 -25.43 -0.14
C ILE A 46 2.56 -26.72 0.04
N SER A 47 3.89 -26.65 -0.04
CA SER A 47 4.78 -27.81 -0.02
C SER A 47 4.68 -28.63 1.28
N ALA A 48 4.66 -27.95 2.42
CA ALA A 48 4.53 -28.59 3.73
C ALA A 48 3.19 -29.30 3.92
N ASP A 49 2.10 -28.68 3.44
CA ASP A 49 0.75 -29.24 3.54
C ASP A 49 0.62 -30.51 2.69
N VAL A 50 1.15 -30.48 1.46
CA VAL A 50 1.15 -31.65 0.55
C VAL A 50 1.99 -32.80 1.11
N LEU A 51 3.14 -32.51 1.73
CA LEU A 51 3.96 -33.54 2.37
C LEU A 51 3.23 -34.18 3.55
N SER A 52 2.61 -33.38 4.40
CA SER A 52 1.81 -33.88 5.53
C SER A 52 0.61 -34.70 5.05
N LEU A 53 -0.03 -34.28 3.95
CA LEU A 53 -1.13 -35.01 3.34
C LEU A 53 -0.69 -36.38 2.83
N TYR A 54 0.46 -36.46 2.15
CA TYR A 54 1.01 -37.74 1.67
C TYR A 54 1.33 -38.70 2.82
N GLN A 55 1.91 -38.19 3.92
CA GLN A 55 2.21 -39.01 5.10
C GLN A 55 0.96 -39.64 5.71
N ARG A 56 -0.20 -38.98 5.59
CA ARG A 56 -1.48 -39.46 6.12
C ARG A 56 -2.24 -40.34 5.13
N PHE A 57 -2.13 -40.04 3.84
CA PHE A 57 -2.89 -40.67 2.76
C PHE A 57 -1.98 -41.07 1.58
N PRO A 58 -1.01 -41.97 1.77
CA PRO A 58 -0.05 -42.32 0.73
C PRO A 58 -0.69 -43.02 -0.48
N ALA A 59 -1.79 -43.75 -0.26
CA ALA A 59 -2.60 -44.37 -1.30
C ALA A 59 -3.72 -43.45 -1.84
N GLY A 60 -3.80 -42.20 -1.37
CA GLY A 60 -4.95 -41.31 -1.60
C GLY A 60 -6.12 -41.55 -0.64
N ASP A 61 -7.32 -41.20 -1.09
CA ASP A 61 -8.58 -41.35 -0.34
C ASP A 61 -9.63 -42.10 -1.20
N PRO A 62 -9.49 -43.42 -1.36
CA PRO A 62 -10.32 -44.22 -2.27
C PRO A 62 -11.79 -44.29 -1.81
N ASP A 63 -12.03 -44.23 -0.50
CA ASP A 63 -13.35 -44.31 0.12
C ASP A 63 -14.02 -42.93 0.29
N ASN A 64 -13.39 -41.86 -0.23
CA ASN A 64 -13.86 -40.48 -0.14
C ASN A 64 -14.18 -40.02 1.31
N HIS A 65 -13.40 -40.45 2.30
CA HIS A 65 -13.60 -40.06 3.69
C HIS A 65 -13.25 -38.58 3.96
N LEU A 66 -12.42 -37.97 3.12
CA LEU A 66 -12.13 -36.54 3.20
C LEU A 66 -13.24 -35.75 2.49
N GLU A 67 -14.00 -35.00 3.28
CA GLU A 67 -14.90 -33.95 2.77
C GLU A 67 -14.08 -32.88 2.04
N VAL A 68 -13.91 -33.06 0.74
CA VAL A 68 -13.31 -32.07 -0.15
C VAL A 68 -14.48 -31.33 -0.81
N PRO A 69 -14.63 -30.01 -0.61
CA PRO A 69 -15.71 -29.26 -1.21
C PRO A 69 -15.70 -29.42 -2.74
N ASP A 70 -16.77 -29.98 -3.32
CA ASP A 70 -16.91 -30.28 -4.77
C ASP A 70 -16.78 -29.04 -5.68
N LYS A 71 -16.83 -27.84 -5.11
CA LYS A 71 -16.60 -26.59 -5.82
C LYS A 71 -15.62 -25.74 -5.03
N PRO A 72 -14.58 -25.18 -5.68
CA PRO A 72 -13.85 -24.07 -5.08
C PRO A 72 -14.88 -23.01 -4.74
N VAL A 73 -14.98 -22.63 -3.46
CA VAL A 73 -15.79 -21.48 -3.07
C VAL A 73 -15.26 -20.33 -3.93
N PRO A 74 -16.06 -19.79 -4.87
CA PRO A 74 -15.58 -18.71 -5.71
C PRO A 74 -15.18 -17.60 -4.75
N MET A 75 -13.88 -17.28 -4.70
CA MET A 75 -13.37 -16.12 -3.97
C MET A 75 -13.96 -14.88 -4.62
N THR A 76 -15.19 -14.56 -4.24
CA THR A 76 -15.91 -13.40 -4.72
C THR A 76 -15.17 -12.22 -4.12
N ARG A 77 -14.45 -11.49 -4.97
CA ARG A 77 -13.83 -10.23 -4.54
C ARG A 77 -14.97 -9.37 -3.96
N PRO A 78 -14.80 -8.80 -2.76
CA PRO A 78 -15.83 -7.96 -2.18
C PRO A 78 -16.17 -6.85 -3.16
N ASN A 79 -17.47 -6.60 -3.36
CA ASN A 79 -17.93 -5.50 -4.18
C ASN A 79 -17.31 -4.18 -3.68
N PHE A 80 -17.14 -3.20 -4.57
CA PHE A 80 -16.59 -1.90 -4.23
C PHE A 80 -17.29 -1.25 -3.04
N LEU A 81 -18.63 -1.34 -2.96
CA LEU A 81 -19.42 -0.88 -1.81
C LEU A 81 -18.98 -1.54 -0.49
N THR A 82 -18.76 -2.86 -0.50
CA THR A 82 -18.26 -3.59 0.67
C THR A 82 -16.85 -3.15 1.04
N GLN A 83 -15.99 -2.86 0.05
CA GLN A 83 -14.64 -2.35 0.32
C GLN A 83 -14.68 -0.96 0.97
N VAL A 84 -15.58 -0.07 0.54
CA VAL A 84 -15.79 1.25 1.16
C VAL A 84 -16.29 1.10 2.59
N GLN A 85 -17.25 0.20 2.84
CA GLN A 85 -17.74 -0.09 4.19
C GLN A 85 -16.65 -0.64 5.13
N GLN A 86 -15.72 -1.42 4.58
CA GLN A 86 -14.59 -1.97 5.33
C GLN A 86 -13.43 -0.99 5.51
N SER A 87 -13.44 0.17 4.82
CA SER A 87 -12.36 1.15 4.87
C SER A 87 -12.88 2.59 4.95
N PRO A 88 -13.67 2.91 5.99
CA PRO A 88 -14.34 4.20 6.11
C PRO A 88 -13.38 5.38 6.24
N ALA A 89 -12.24 5.26 6.95
CA ALA A 89 -11.28 6.35 7.07
C ALA A 89 -10.56 6.59 5.74
N THR A 90 -10.20 5.53 5.01
CA THR A 90 -9.64 5.66 3.67
C THR A 90 -10.61 6.41 2.74
N ALA A 91 -11.87 5.98 2.71
CA ALA A 91 -12.91 6.61 1.91
C ALA A 91 -13.17 8.07 2.32
N THR A 92 -13.15 8.37 3.63
CA THR A 92 -13.38 9.71 4.16
C THR A 92 -12.28 10.67 3.71
N ILE A 93 -11.00 10.29 3.80
CA ILE A 93 -9.90 11.14 3.36
C ILE A 93 -9.99 11.40 1.85
N LEU A 94 -10.32 10.38 1.05
CA LEU A 94 -10.51 10.55 -0.39
C LEU A 94 -11.69 11.47 -0.72
N LEU A 95 -12.80 11.35 0.02
CA LEU A 95 -13.94 12.25 -0.12
C LEU A 95 -13.55 13.69 0.23
N LEU A 96 -12.79 13.91 1.29
CA LEU A 96 -12.27 15.23 1.66
C LEU A 96 -11.36 15.80 0.56
N CYS A 97 -10.48 14.99 -0.03
CA CYS A 97 -9.66 15.43 -1.17
C CYS A 97 -10.53 15.85 -2.37
N LEU A 98 -11.61 15.10 -2.67
CA LEU A 98 -12.53 15.44 -3.77
C LEU A 98 -13.30 16.74 -3.47
N ILE A 99 -13.77 16.93 -2.24
CA ILE A 99 -14.46 18.15 -1.82
C ILE A 99 -13.52 19.35 -1.94
N VAL A 100 -12.29 19.24 -1.39
CA VAL A 100 -11.30 20.32 -1.46
C VAL A 100 -10.93 20.62 -2.92
N ALA A 101 -10.73 19.60 -3.76
CA ALA A 101 -10.49 19.79 -5.19
C ALA A 101 -11.65 20.52 -5.89
N GLY A 102 -12.90 20.24 -5.53
CA GLY A 102 -14.06 20.97 -6.06
C GLY A 102 -14.09 22.44 -5.59
N VAL A 103 -13.86 22.68 -4.29
CA VAL A 103 -13.87 24.01 -3.69
C VAL A 103 -12.74 24.90 -4.23
N THR A 104 -11.56 24.33 -4.46
CA THR A 104 -10.39 25.04 -4.99
C THR A 104 -10.35 25.07 -6.52
N LEU A 105 -11.33 24.49 -7.22
CA LEU A 105 -11.32 24.31 -8.68
C LEU A 105 -10.00 23.71 -9.16
N LEU A 106 -9.58 22.59 -8.55
CA LEU A 106 -8.31 21.92 -8.83
C LEU A 106 -7.09 22.84 -8.67
N GLY A 107 -7.16 23.78 -7.72
CA GLY A 107 -6.10 24.73 -7.40
C GLY A 107 -6.18 26.08 -8.12
N ASP A 108 -7.09 26.25 -9.06
CA ASP A 108 -7.22 27.50 -9.82
C ASP A 108 -7.86 28.64 -9.00
N ASN A 109 -8.69 28.30 -8.01
CA ASN A 109 -9.36 29.28 -7.15
C ASN A 109 -8.47 29.69 -5.96
N LEU A 110 -7.65 30.72 -6.13
CA LEU A 110 -6.75 31.21 -5.08
C LEU A 110 -7.47 31.66 -3.80
N GLN A 111 -8.71 32.15 -3.90
CA GLN A 111 -9.50 32.64 -2.76
C GLN A 111 -9.90 31.52 -1.79
N THR A 112 -10.00 30.29 -2.27
CA THR A 112 -10.31 29.13 -1.42
C THR A 112 -9.09 28.24 -1.21
N LEU A 113 -8.14 28.24 -2.16
CA LEU A 113 -6.87 27.53 -2.05
C LEU A 113 -6.12 27.93 -0.78
N HIS A 114 -6.02 29.24 -0.51
CA HIS A 114 -5.25 29.73 0.63
C HIS A 114 -5.81 29.26 1.98
N TRP A 115 -7.00 28.69 2.09
CA TRP A 115 -7.51 28.13 3.36
C TRP A 115 -6.76 26.86 3.78
N PHE A 116 -6.19 26.14 2.81
CA PHE A 116 -5.62 24.81 3.01
C PHE A 116 -4.09 24.78 2.87
N THR A 117 -3.47 25.85 2.35
CA THR A 117 -2.03 25.92 2.11
C THR A 117 -1.20 25.94 3.39
N PHE A 118 0.06 25.54 3.27
CA PHE A 118 0.99 25.48 4.40
C PHE A 118 1.27 26.86 5.00
N LEU A 119 1.52 27.85 4.14
CA LEU A 119 1.54 29.25 4.51
C LEU A 119 0.29 29.93 3.96
N ASP A 120 -0.29 30.83 4.74
CA ASP A 120 -1.27 31.77 4.22
C ASP A 120 -0.60 32.71 3.22
N PHE A 121 -1.36 33.20 2.25
CA PHE A 121 -0.82 34.11 1.25
C PHE A 121 -1.87 35.13 0.79
N GLN A 122 -1.38 36.27 0.33
CA GLN A 122 -2.19 37.28 -0.34
C GLN A 122 -1.65 37.49 -1.76
N ALA A 123 -2.54 37.43 -2.74
CA ALA A 123 -2.22 37.68 -4.14
C ALA A 123 -2.62 39.11 -4.50
N ASN A 124 -1.64 39.98 -4.74
CA ASN A 124 -1.85 41.36 -5.17
C ASN A 124 -1.30 41.53 -6.59
N GLY A 125 -2.17 41.41 -7.60
CA GLY A 125 -1.76 41.38 -9.00
C GLY A 125 -0.90 40.15 -9.30
N ASN A 126 0.34 40.37 -9.75
CA ASN A 126 1.28 39.30 -10.11
C ASN A 126 2.18 38.84 -8.95
N TYR A 127 1.99 39.40 -7.75
CA TYR A 127 2.83 39.09 -6.58
C TYR A 127 2.05 38.28 -5.55
N VAL A 128 2.67 37.21 -5.08
CA VAL A 128 2.19 36.40 -3.95
C VAL A 128 3.07 36.70 -2.74
N GLN A 129 2.47 37.24 -1.69
CA GLN A 129 3.15 37.46 -0.42
C GLN A 129 2.70 36.39 0.58
N PHE A 130 3.65 35.61 1.07
CA PHE A 130 3.39 34.60 2.09
C PHE A 130 3.46 35.19 3.49
N THR A 131 2.54 34.76 4.34
CA THR A 131 2.59 35.04 5.77
C THR A 131 3.65 34.14 6.41
N PRO A 132 4.57 34.68 7.23
CA PRO A 132 5.56 33.86 7.93
C PRO A 132 4.90 32.75 8.77
N LEU A 133 5.54 31.58 8.82
CA LEU A 133 5.00 30.42 9.55
C LEU A 133 4.72 30.75 11.03
N ALA A 134 5.63 31.48 11.68
CA ALA A 134 5.48 31.86 13.08
C ALA A 134 4.21 32.69 13.33
N ASP A 135 3.90 33.62 12.43
CA ASP A 135 2.72 34.48 12.55
C ASP A 135 1.43 33.69 12.32
N GLY A 136 1.41 32.80 11.32
CA GLY A 136 0.27 31.90 11.08
C GLY A 136 -0.01 30.97 12.26
N LEU A 137 1.04 30.42 12.87
CA LEU A 137 0.90 29.60 14.08
C LEU A 137 0.43 30.41 15.29
N ALA A 138 0.95 31.63 15.47
CA ALA A 138 0.51 32.55 16.52
C ALA A 138 -0.96 32.96 16.36
N ALA A 139 -1.43 33.06 15.11
CA ALA A 139 -2.83 33.30 14.77
C ALA A 139 -3.74 32.06 14.89
N GLY A 140 -3.20 30.91 15.34
CA GLY A 140 -3.97 29.69 15.53
C GLY A 140 -4.22 28.87 14.27
N GLN A 141 -3.48 29.10 13.17
CA GLN A 141 -3.67 28.41 11.89
C GLN A 141 -2.95 27.04 11.83
N TRP A 142 -2.99 26.25 12.90
CA TRP A 142 -2.25 24.98 13.04
C TRP A 142 -2.70 23.89 12.05
N TRP A 143 -3.94 23.94 11.55
CA TRP A 143 -4.42 23.01 10.53
C TRP A 143 -3.61 23.08 9.23
N ARG A 144 -3.00 24.24 8.93
CA ARG A 144 -2.16 24.45 7.73
C ARG A 144 -0.95 23.53 7.68
N LEU A 145 -0.53 22.97 8.81
CA LEU A 145 0.55 22.00 8.85
C LEU A 145 0.15 20.66 8.19
N VAL A 146 -1.15 20.35 8.11
CA VAL A 146 -1.68 19.07 7.62
C VAL A 146 -2.61 19.19 6.41
N THR A 147 -3.36 20.28 6.28
CA THR A 147 -4.33 20.44 5.18
C THR A 147 -3.75 20.50 3.76
N PRO A 148 -2.47 20.82 3.50
CA PRO A 148 -1.93 20.77 2.15
C PRO A 148 -2.07 19.40 1.47
N MET A 149 -2.17 18.31 2.24
CA MET A 149 -2.42 16.98 1.69
C MET A 149 -3.75 16.85 0.92
N LEU A 150 -4.71 17.75 1.17
CA LEU A 150 -6.04 17.72 0.57
C LEU A 150 -6.09 18.46 -0.78
N ILE A 151 -5.19 19.40 -1.02
CA ILE A 151 -5.12 20.20 -2.24
C ILE A 151 -4.63 19.33 -3.39
N HIS A 152 -5.24 19.43 -4.57
CA HIS A 152 -4.76 18.75 -5.77
C HIS A 152 -4.84 19.66 -6.99
N PHE A 153 -3.77 19.67 -7.78
CA PHE A 153 -3.64 20.43 -9.04
C PHE A 153 -3.93 19.54 -10.24
N GLY A 154 -5.11 19.69 -10.85
CA GLY A 154 -5.53 18.93 -12.03
C GLY A 154 -6.08 17.52 -11.76
N ILE A 155 -6.84 17.00 -12.72
CA ILE A 155 -7.60 15.73 -12.61
C ILE A 155 -6.66 14.53 -12.48
N LEU A 156 -5.60 14.47 -13.28
CA LEU A 156 -4.65 13.36 -13.26
C LEU A 156 -3.97 13.24 -11.88
N HIS A 157 -3.64 14.37 -11.27
CA HIS A 157 -2.97 14.40 -9.97
C HIS A 157 -3.85 13.81 -8.87
N ILE A 158 -5.13 14.21 -8.77
CA ILE A 158 -6.06 13.63 -7.80
C ILE A 158 -6.41 12.17 -8.10
N ALA A 159 -6.55 11.79 -9.37
CA ALA A 159 -6.86 10.40 -9.75
C ALA A 159 -5.74 9.44 -9.35
N MET A 160 -4.48 9.80 -9.67
CA MET A 160 -3.31 8.99 -9.32
C MET A 160 -3.10 8.92 -7.81
N ASN A 161 -3.23 10.04 -7.10
CA ASN A 161 -3.09 10.04 -5.65
C ASN A 161 -4.20 9.24 -4.97
N GLY A 162 -5.44 9.41 -5.43
CA GLY A 162 -6.61 8.72 -4.89
C GLY A 162 -6.51 7.21 -5.06
N MET A 163 -6.07 6.74 -6.23
CA MET A 163 -5.84 5.32 -6.50
C MET A 163 -4.83 4.71 -5.53
N TRP A 164 -3.67 5.37 -5.33
CA TRP A 164 -2.63 4.85 -4.45
C TRP A 164 -3.00 4.93 -2.98
N TYR A 165 -3.70 5.99 -2.57
CA TYR A 165 -4.15 6.11 -1.20
C TYR A 165 -5.23 5.09 -0.88
N TRP A 166 -6.14 4.83 -1.83
CA TRP A 166 -7.10 3.74 -1.70
C TRP A 166 -6.40 2.40 -1.48
N GLU A 167 -5.39 2.09 -2.29
CA GLU A 167 -4.71 0.79 -2.24
C GLU A 167 -3.86 0.63 -0.97
N LEU A 168 -3.08 1.64 -0.59
CA LEU A 168 -2.22 1.58 0.60
C LEU A 168 -2.99 1.81 1.89
N GLY A 169 -3.90 2.79 1.91
CA GLY A 169 -4.70 3.16 3.07
C GLY A 169 -5.59 2.02 3.54
N ARG A 170 -6.33 1.38 2.62
CA ARG A 170 -7.19 0.22 2.94
C ARG A 170 -6.41 -0.91 3.58
N ARG A 171 -5.19 -1.20 3.11
CA ARG A 171 -4.35 -2.27 3.70
C ARG A 171 -4.02 -1.95 5.16
N ILE A 172 -3.65 -0.70 5.43
CA ILE A 172 -3.35 -0.25 6.79
C ILE A 172 -4.60 -0.29 7.66
N GLU A 173 -5.72 0.24 7.18
CA GLU A 173 -6.99 0.29 7.89
C GLU A 173 -7.53 -1.12 8.21
N LEU A 174 -7.50 -2.04 7.26
CA LEU A 174 -7.93 -3.43 7.49
C LEU A 174 -7.10 -4.15 8.54
N ARG A 175 -5.81 -3.81 8.69
CA ARG A 175 -4.89 -4.50 9.61
C ARG A 175 -4.76 -3.83 10.96
N GLN A 176 -4.73 -2.50 10.98
CA GLN A 176 -4.42 -1.67 12.15
C GLN A 176 -5.64 -0.84 12.59
N GLY A 177 -6.72 -0.79 11.81
CA GLY A 177 -7.92 -0.03 12.12
C GLY A 177 -7.86 1.44 11.69
N SER A 178 -9.04 2.06 11.62
CA SER A 178 -9.25 3.42 11.11
C SER A 178 -8.49 4.49 11.92
N ILE A 179 -8.43 4.36 13.25
CA ILE A 179 -7.75 5.34 14.12
C ILE A 179 -6.25 5.39 13.81
N ASN A 180 -5.62 4.22 13.63
CA ASN A 180 -4.20 4.14 13.30
C ASN A 180 -3.91 4.69 11.90
N LEU A 181 -4.77 4.40 10.91
CA LEU A 181 -4.64 5.02 9.60
C LEU A 181 -4.72 6.55 9.70
N LEU A 182 -5.72 7.10 10.40
CA LEU A 182 -5.88 8.55 10.56
C LEU A 182 -4.67 9.18 11.24
N GLY A 183 -4.18 8.58 12.33
CA GLY A 183 -2.98 9.05 13.03
C GLY A 183 -1.73 9.05 12.14
N LEU A 184 -1.51 7.97 11.37
CA LEU A 184 -0.41 7.89 10.41
C LEU A 184 -0.56 8.92 9.29
N THR A 185 -1.75 9.07 8.71
CA THR A 185 -2.02 10.05 7.65
C THR A 185 -1.74 11.48 8.11
N LEU A 186 -2.20 11.86 9.31
CA LEU A 186 -1.93 13.19 9.88
C LEU A 186 -0.45 13.40 10.17
N LEU A 187 0.24 12.40 10.76
CA LEU A 187 1.67 12.47 11.03
C LEU A 187 2.49 12.59 9.73
N PHE A 188 2.18 11.79 8.72
CA PHE A 188 2.88 11.82 7.45
C PHE A 188 2.64 13.14 6.73
N SER A 189 1.42 13.66 6.76
CA SER A 189 1.12 14.97 6.21
C SER A 189 1.96 16.06 6.88
N LEU A 190 1.97 16.09 8.22
CA LEU A 190 2.74 17.05 9.00
C LEU A 190 4.23 17.02 8.63
N VAL A 191 4.86 15.85 8.66
CA VAL A 191 6.29 15.71 8.39
C VAL A 191 6.61 16.00 6.93
N SER A 192 5.81 15.52 5.98
CA SER A 192 6.01 15.78 4.56
C SER A 192 5.89 17.27 4.24
N ASN A 193 4.84 17.94 4.72
CA ASN A 193 4.60 19.36 4.44
C ASN A 193 5.70 20.23 5.06
N TYR A 194 6.07 19.94 6.30
CA TYR A 194 7.16 20.65 6.96
C TYR A 194 8.50 20.44 6.23
N THR A 195 8.80 19.20 5.82
CA THR A 195 10.03 18.88 5.05
C THR A 195 10.08 19.64 3.73
N GLN A 196 8.96 19.68 3.01
CA GLN A 196 8.84 20.43 1.76
C GLN A 196 9.09 21.92 1.96
N TYR A 197 8.45 22.52 2.96
CA TYR A 197 8.66 23.92 3.31
C TYR A 197 10.12 24.21 3.70
N TYR A 198 10.73 23.34 4.51
CA TYR A 198 12.10 23.51 4.97
C TYR A 198 13.11 23.49 3.81
N VAL A 199 12.90 22.62 2.82
CA VAL A 199 13.82 22.46 1.68
C VAL A 199 13.59 23.50 0.58
N SER A 200 12.33 23.82 0.27
CA SER A 200 11.98 24.68 -0.87
C SER A 200 11.64 26.13 -0.49
N GLY A 201 11.46 26.42 0.79
CA GLY A 201 11.03 27.73 1.27
C GLY A 201 9.54 28.01 1.02
N PRO A 202 9.13 29.30 1.06
CA PRO A 202 7.75 29.72 0.85
C PRO A 202 7.28 29.50 -0.59
N THR A 203 6.62 28.37 -0.85
CA THR A 203 6.04 28.04 -2.15
C THR A 203 4.62 27.47 -2.02
N LEU A 204 3.86 27.50 -3.11
CA LEU A 204 2.59 26.79 -3.18
C LEU A 204 2.85 25.33 -3.51
N PHE A 205 2.43 24.44 -2.62
CA PHE A 205 2.47 23.00 -2.83
C PHE A 205 1.24 22.36 -2.17
N GLY A 206 0.93 21.15 -2.60
CA GLY A 206 -0.22 20.40 -2.12
C GLY A 206 -0.31 19.04 -2.79
N GLY A 207 -1.00 18.12 -2.15
CA GLY A 207 -1.23 16.78 -2.67
C GLY A 207 -0.99 15.70 -1.64
N LEU A 208 -1.69 14.58 -1.81
CA LEU A 208 -1.62 13.44 -0.90
C LEU A 208 -0.29 12.68 -1.00
N SER A 209 0.54 12.99 -2.00
CA SER A 209 1.72 12.22 -2.37
C SER A 209 2.80 12.07 -1.29
N GLY A 210 3.00 13.08 -0.43
CA GLY A 210 3.87 12.93 0.75
C GLY A 210 3.35 11.86 1.70
N VAL A 211 2.04 11.88 1.97
CA VAL A 211 1.36 10.84 2.75
C VAL A 211 1.47 9.48 2.07
N LEU A 212 1.29 9.40 0.74
CA LEU A 212 1.44 8.14 -0.01
C LEU A 212 2.80 7.48 0.20
N TYR A 213 3.87 8.27 0.09
CA TYR A 213 5.22 7.76 0.34
C TYR A 213 5.40 7.34 1.81
N GLY A 214 4.75 8.02 2.75
CA GLY A 214 4.65 7.56 4.14
C GLY A 214 3.94 6.21 4.29
N LEU A 215 2.77 6.03 3.68
CA LEU A 215 2.05 4.76 3.71
C LEU A 215 2.83 3.64 3.02
N LEU A 216 3.53 3.95 1.91
CA LEU A 216 4.40 3.01 1.21
C LEU A 216 5.55 2.54 2.11
N GLY A 217 6.29 3.48 2.71
CA GLY A 217 7.39 3.19 3.62
C GLY A 217 6.93 2.40 4.84
N HIS A 218 5.79 2.78 5.41
CA HIS A 218 5.18 2.08 6.54
C HIS A 218 4.83 0.63 6.17
N CYS A 219 4.08 0.43 5.09
CA CYS A 219 3.71 -0.90 4.60
C CYS A 219 4.94 -1.77 4.32
N TRP A 220 5.95 -1.20 3.65
CA TRP A 220 7.15 -1.92 3.24
C TRP A 220 7.95 -2.42 4.45
N ILE A 221 8.31 -1.54 5.38
CA ILE A 221 9.13 -1.92 6.53
C ILE A 221 8.34 -2.77 7.52
N TYR A 222 7.06 -2.47 7.74
CA TYR A 222 6.20 -3.30 8.60
C TYR A 222 6.12 -4.73 8.05
N GLN A 223 5.86 -4.90 6.74
CA GLN A 223 5.77 -6.20 6.10
C GLN A 223 7.07 -7.01 6.22
N TRP A 224 8.22 -6.33 6.17
CA TRP A 224 9.53 -6.99 6.30
C TRP A 224 9.76 -7.54 7.71
N LEU A 225 9.30 -6.82 8.75
CA LEU A 225 9.51 -7.20 10.15
C LEU A 225 8.44 -8.11 10.74
N SER A 226 7.18 -7.95 10.29
CA SER A 226 6.02 -8.70 10.76
C SER A 226 5.16 -9.09 9.55
N PRO A 227 5.57 -10.11 8.77
CA PRO A 227 4.91 -10.50 7.54
C PRO A 227 3.40 -10.71 7.71
N ASN A 228 2.60 -10.02 6.89
CA ASN A 228 1.14 -10.13 6.93
C ASN A 228 0.54 -10.16 5.51
N PRO A 229 -0.41 -11.07 5.22
CA PRO A 229 -1.04 -11.15 3.89
C PRO A 229 -1.63 -9.83 3.39
N VAL A 230 -2.21 -9.01 4.29
CA VAL A 230 -2.83 -7.73 3.96
C VAL A 230 -1.78 -6.69 3.52
N TYR A 231 -0.59 -6.72 4.11
CA TYR A 231 0.49 -5.75 3.84
C TYR A 231 1.37 -6.14 2.65
N ARG A 232 1.16 -7.33 2.08
CA ARG A 232 1.96 -7.84 0.98
C ARG A 232 1.72 -7.02 -0.29
N LEU A 233 2.61 -6.07 -0.56
CA LEU A 233 2.64 -5.30 -1.80
C LEU A 233 3.28 -6.14 -2.92
N PRO A 234 2.73 -6.13 -4.14
CA PRO A 234 3.43 -6.69 -5.29
C PRO A 234 4.79 -6.00 -5.46
N ARG A 235 5.86 -6.77 -5.66
CA ARG A 235 7.23 -6.21 -5.81
C ARG A 235 7.30 -5.16 -6.91
N GLY A 236 6.58 -5.37 -8.02
CA GLY A 236 6.50 -4.41 -9.12
C GLY A 236 5.91 -3.06 -8.71
N VAL A 237 4.92 -3.03 -7.82
CA VAL A 237 4.31 -1.78 -7.31
C VAL A 237 5.32 -0.99 -6.49
N LEU A 238 6.01 -1.64 -5.56
CA LEU A 238 7.05 -0.99 -4.74
C LEU A 238 8.17 -0.41 -5.63
N VAL A 239 8.70 -1.22 -6.55
CA VAL A 239 9.75 -0.79 -7.47
C VAL A 239 9.28 0.37 -8.34
N MET A 240 8.08 0.29 -8.90
CA MET A 240 7.52 1.36 -9.73
C MET A 240 7.37 2.67 -8.95
N MET A 241 6.86 2.65 -7.71
CA MET A 241 6.71 3.86 -6.90
C MET A 241 8.07 4.46 -6.50
N LEU A 242 9.08 3.63 -6.26
CA LEU A 242 10.45 4.10 -5.98
C LEU A 242 11.12 4.66 -7.24
N VAL A 243 10.93 4.04 -8.41
CA VAL A 243 11.40 4.58 -9.68
C VAL A 243 10.72 5.90 -9.99
N TRP A 244 9.40 5.98 -9.77
CA TRP A 244 8.65 7.23 -9.91
C TRP A 244 9.20 8.33 -8.99
N LEU A 245 9.58 8.01 -7.76
CA LEU A 245 10.22 8.95 -6.84
C LEU A 245 11.53 9.49 -7.42
N LEU A 246 12.40 8.61 -7.92
CA LEU A 246 13.69 8.99 -8.51
C LEU A 246 13.50 9.85 -9.76
N LEU A 247 12.49 9.54 -10.59
CA LEU A 247 12.15 10.36 -11.75
C LEU A 247 11.66 11.76 -11.34
N CYS A 248 10.85 11.87 -10.28
CA CYS A 248 10.43 13.15 -9.73
C CYS A 248 11.62 13.95 -9.18
N LEU A 249 12.51 13.31 -8.42
CA LEU A 249 13.73 13.90 -7.87
C LEU A 249 14.72 14.36 -8.94
N SER A 250 14.73 13.70 -10.10
CA SER A 250 15.61 14.08 -11.22
C SER A 250 15.22 15.39 -11.91
N GLY A 251 14.01 15.91 -11.67
CA GLY A 251 13.48 17.09 -12.33
C GLY A 251 12.98 16.86 -13.77
N LEU A 252 13.17 15.65 -14.33
CA LEU A 252 12.70 15.29 -15.68
C LEU A 252 11.19 15.49 -15.83
N VAL A 253 10.41 15.15 -14.79
CA VAL A 253 8.95 15.25 -14.83
C VAL A 253 8.49 16.71 -14.87
N SER A 254 9.14 17.60 -14.11
CA SER A 254 8.89 19.05 -14.19
C SER A 254 9.21 19.59 -15.59
N MET A 255 10.31 19.14 -16.22
CA MET A 255 10.71 19.56 -17.57
C MET A 255 9.71 19.15 -18.68
N ILE A 256 8.96 18.07 -18.48
CA ILE A 256 7.97 17.57 -19.45
C ILE A 256 6.60 18.25 -19.27
N GLY A 257 6.48 19.20 -18.33
CA GLY A 257 5.28 20.03 -18.17
C GLY A 257 4.24 19.51 -17.17
N PHE A 258 4.62 18.60 -16.27
CA PHE A 258 3.74 18.10 -15.20
C PHE A 258 3.68 19.03 -13.97
N GLY A 259 4.33 20.20 -14.02
CA GLY A 259 4.38 21.16 -12.93
C GLY A 259 5.47 20.86 -11.90
N GLU A 260 5.63 21.78 -10.93
CA GLU A 260 6.61 21.64 -9.85
C GLU A 260 6.19 20.52 -8.87
N ILE A 261 7.11 19.60 -8.63
CA ILE A 261 6.88 18.44 -7.77
C ILE A 261 7.44 18.73 -6.38
N ALA A 262 6.62 18.48 -5.35
CA ALA A 262 7.02 18.57 -3.95
C ALA A 262 7.93 17.40 -3.52
N ASN A 263 9.13 17.35 -4.08
CA ASN A 263 10.11 16.28 -3.86
C ASN A 263 10.52 16.14 -2.38
N GLY A 264 10.63 17.26 -1.65
CA GLY A 264 10.88 17.25 -0.21
C GLY A 264 9.76 16.55 0.56
N ALA A 265 8.50 16.76 0.16
CA ALA A 265 7.35 16.07 0.75
C ALA A 265 7.42 14.56 0.57
N HIS A 266 7.81 14.08 -0.62
CA HIS A 266 7.91 12.65 -0.91
C HIS A 266 9.00 11.97 -0.10
N VAL A 267 10.19 12.55 -0.06
CA VAL A 267 11.33 12.00 0.69
C VAL A 267 11.03 12.03 2.19
N GLY A 268 10.56 13.17 2.72
CA GLY A 268 10.17 13.29 4.13
C GLY A 268 9.10 12.27 4.52
N GLY A 269 8.11 12.09 3.64
CA GLY A 269 7.05 11.10 3.78
C GLY A 269 7.59 9.67 3.85
N LEU A 270 8.42 9.27 2.88
CA LEU A 270 9.01 7.92 2.84
C LEU A 270 9.81 7.62 4.10
N LEU A 271 10.62 8.58 4.57
CA LEU A 271 11.46 8.40 5.76
C LEU A 271 10.63 8.20 7.03
N ILE A 272 9.62 9.07 7.28
CA ILE A 272 8.74 8.91 8.45
C ILE A 272 7.89 7.63 8.34
N GLY A 273 7.49 7.26 7.13
CA GLY A 273 6.83 6.00 6.82
C GLY A 273 7.67 4.80 7.24
N CYS A 274 8.90 4.71 6.75
CA CYS A 274 9.84 3.66 7.11
C CYS A 274 10.09 3.59 8.63
N PHE A 275 10.22 4.75 9.28
CA PHE A 275 10.41 4.82 10.72
C PHE A 275 9.20 4.28 11.50
N THR A 276 7.97 4.71 11.17
CA THR A 276 6.77 4.18 11.82
C THR A 276 6.53 2.71 11.49
N GLY A 277 6.88 2.26 10.29
CA GLY A 277 6.85 0.85 9.89
C GLY A 277 7.82 0.00 10.70
N LEU A 278 9.01 0.53 11.00
CA LEU A 278 10.01 -0.10 11.88
C LEU A 278 9.44 -0.26 13.30
N LEU A 279 8.94 0.82 13.89
CA LEU A 279 8.37 0.79 15.25
C LEU A 279 7.16 -0.13 15.35
N GLY A 280 6.22 -0.01 14.41
CA GLY A 280 5.01 -0.82 14.36
C GLY A 280 5.32 -2.30 14.13
N GLY A 281 6.24 -2.60 13.21
CA GLY A 281 6.69 -3.97 12.92
C GLY A 281 7.37 -4.63 14.12
N LEU A 282 8.27 -3.91 14.80
CA LEU A 282 8.92 -4.40 16.03
C LEU A 282 7.91 -4.65 17.15
N TRP A 283 6.94 -3.75 17.34
CA TRP A 283 5.91 -3.93 18.36
C TRP A 283 5.01 -5.14 18.06
N SER A 284 4.57 -5.30 16.81
CA SER A 284 3.78 -6.44 16.36
C SER A 284 4.53 -7.76 16.58
N ARG A 285 5.81 -7.82 16.19
CA ARG A 285 6.65 -9.02 16.38
C ARG A 285 6.80 -9.41 17.85
N ARG A 286 6.95 -8.43 18.75
CA ARG A 286 7.00 -8.69 20.20
C ARG A 286 5.69 -9.27 20.72
N LYS A 287 4.54 -8.75 20.30
CA LYS A 287 3.23 -9.30 20.69
C LYS A 287 3.00 -10.73 20.23
N LEU A 288 3.60 -11.14 19.11
CA LEU A 288 3.51 -12.51 18.60
C LEU A 288 4.47 -13.49 19.31
N ALA A 289 5.45 -12.96 20.05
CA ALA A 289 6.45 -13.77 20.77
C ALA A 289 6.09 -14.00 22.25
N VAL A 290 5.03 -13.36 22.74
CA VAL A 290 4.47 -13.50 24.10
C VAL A 290 3.19 -14.31 23.99
#